data_AF-A0A2I1F5J2-F1
#
_entry.id   AF-A0A2I1F5J2-F1
#
_cell.length_a   1.000
_cell.length_b   1.000
_cell.length_c   1.000
_cell.angle_alpha   90.00
_cell.angle_beta   90.00
_cell.angle_gamma   90.00
#
_symmetry.space_group_name_H-M   'P 1'
#
loop_
_entity.id
_entity.type
_entity.pdbx_description
1 polymer ?
#
loop_
_entity_poly.entity_id
_entity_poly.type
_entity_poly.pdbx_seq_one_letter_code
_entity_poly.pdbx_strand_id
1 'polypeptide(L)'
;MMLFLLHKCLNKHSIKDNIIQHIKENNQLQLNSQAMLIIKQCWVKFAICSKAVFAESIFDNNYVRLDVMLQNLSIDLLKVFLEEFSNLPNLHVLCHLSEHA
;
A
#
# COMPACT_ATOMS: atom_id res chain seq x y z
N MET A 1 12.27 12.30 1.80
CA MET A 1 13.01 11.35 2.67
C MET A 1 12.43 9.93 2.61
N MET A 2 11.12 9.74 2.86
CA MET A 2 10.47 8.41 2.90
C MET A 2 10.56 7.59 1.59
N LEU A 3 10.38 8.23 0.42
CA LEU A 3 10.52 7.56 -0.89
C LEU A 3 11.93 7.01 -1.15
N PHE A 4 12.97 7.72 -0.70
CA PHE A 4 14.36 7.30 -0.84
C PHE A 4 14.68 6.10 0.05
N LEU A 5 14.21 6.14 1.30
CA LEU A 5 14.35 5.02 2.24
C LEU A 5 13.60 3.77 1.73
N LEU A 6 12.38 3.92 1.24
CA LEU A 6 11.64 2.83 0.62
C LEU A 6 12.37 2.24 -0.60
N HIS A 7 12.93 3.08 -1.45
CA HIS A 7 13.69 2.60 -2.61
C HIS A 7 14.92 1.78 -2.19
N LYS A 8 15.63 2.22 -1.14
CA LYS A 8 16.81 1.53 -0.60
C LYS A 8 16.45 0.25 0.19
N CYS A 9 15.35 0.28 0.93
CA CYS A 9 14.89 -0.80 1.81
C CYS A 9 13.99 -1.84 1.11
N LEU A 10 13.60 -1.64 -0.14
CA LEU A 10 12.82 -2.60 -0.93
C LEU A 10 13.68 -3.17 -2.07
N ASN A 11 14.87 -3.67 -1.73
CA ASN A 11 15.69 -4.42 -2.68
C ASN A 11 15.42 -5.93 -2.50
N LYS A 12 15.86 -6.76 -3.44
CA LYS A 12 15.60 -8.21 -3.39
C LYS A 12 16.19 -8.89 -2.14
N HIS A 13 17.16 -8.24 -1.49
CA HIS A 13 17.85 -8.78 -0.32
C HIS A 13 17.24 -8.35 1.02
N SER A 14 16.30 -7.41 1.00
CA SER A 14 15.66 -6.88 2.22
C SER A 14 14.32 -7.55 2.53
N ILE A 15 13.77 -8.31 1.59
CA ILE A 15 12.52 -9.06 1.75
C ILE A 15 12.86 -10.54 1.72
N LYS A 16 12.36 -11.29 2.69
CA LYS A 16 12.59 -12.73 2.78
C LYS A 16 11.97 -13.43 1.55
N ASP A 17 12.68 -14.40 0.99
CA ASP A 17 12.24 -15.12 -0.22
C ASP A 17 10.88 -15.81 -0.05
N ASN A 18 10.57 -16.29 1.16
CA ASN A 18 9.27 -16.89 1.47
C ASN A 18 8.10 -15.90 1.29
N ILE A 19 8.29 -14.63 1.67
CA ILE A 19 7.30 -13.57 1.46
C ILE A 19 7.13 -13.30 -0.04
N ILE A 20 8.23 -13.21 -0.78
CA ILE A 20 8.19 -12.98 -2.24
C ILE A 20 7.46 -14.12 -2.95
N GLN A 21 7.73 -15.37 -2.56
CA GLN A 21 7.12 -16.55 -3.13
C GLN A 21 5.62 -16.63 -2.81
N HIS A 22 5.24 -16.35 -1.56
CA HIS A 22 3.84 -16.33 -1.15
C HIS A 22 3.04 -15.27 -1.92
N ILE A 23 3.59 -14.05 -2.06
CA ILE A 23 2.96 -12.97 -2.83
C ILE A 23 2.82 -13.34 -4.31
N LYS A 24 3.85 -13.98 -4.88
CA LYS A 24 3.81 -14.47 -6.25
C LYS A 24 2.68 -15.48 -6.46
N GLU A 25 2.54 -16.45 -5.56
CA GLU A 25 1.50 -17.48 -5.63
C GLU A 25 0.09 -16.89 -5.48
N ASN A 26 -0.12 -16.05 -4.47
CA ASN A 26 -1.41 -15.41 -4.21
C ASN A 26 -1.88 -14.50 -5.37
N ASN A 27 -0.93 -13.88 -6.08
CA ASN A 27 -1.22 -12.99 -7.22
C ASN A 27 -1.07 -13.69 -8.58
N GLN A 28 -0.87 -15.02 -8.60
CA GLN A 28 -0.71 -15.81 -9.83
C GLN A 28 0.39 -15.27 -10.76
N LEU A 29 1.49 -14.77 -10.19
CA LEU A 29 2.60 -14.17 -10.93
C LEU A 29 3.60 -15.25 -11.40
N GLN A 30 4.23 -15.01 -12.54
CA GLN A 30 5.19 -15.96 -13.11
C GLN A 30 6.59 -15.79 -12.52
N LEU A 31 7.00 -14.54 -12.25
CA LEU A 31 8.36 -14.20 -11.85
C LEU A 31 8.41 -13.52 -10.48
N ASN A 32 9.42 -13.84 -9.67
CA ASN A 32 9.66 -13.18 -8.39
C ASN A 32 9.92 -11.67 -8.56
N SER A 33 10.43 -11.25 -9.73
CA SER A 33 10.58 -9.83 -10.07
C SER A 33 9.25 -9.09 -10.16
N GLN A 34 8.18 -9.76 -10.60
CA GLN A 34 6.83 -9.17 -10.65
C GLN A 34 6.29 -8.98 -9.24
N ALA A 35 6.44 -9.97 -8.35
CA ALA A 35 6.06 -9.84 -6.94
C ALA A 35 6.79 -8.66 -6.28
N MET A 36 8.11 -8.54 -6.50
CA MET A 36 8.90 -7.41 -6.02
C MET A 36 8.44 -6.06 -6.55
N LEU A 37 7.96 -5.99 -7.80
CA LEU A 37 7.42 -4.75 -8.36
C LEU A 37 6.11 -4.34 -7.68
N ILE A 38 5.20 -5.29 -7.44
CA ILE A 38 3.93 -4.99 -6.77
C ILE A 38 4.18 -4.55 -5.32
N ILE A 39 5.08 -5.21 -4.59
CA ILE A 39 5.47 -4.79 -3.23
C ILE A 39 5.98 -3.35 -3.24
N LYS A 40 6.88 -3.02 -4.18
CA LYS A 40 7.41 -1.65 -4.32
C LYS A 40 6.30 -0.63 -4.58
N GLN A 41 5.40 -0.93 -5.51
CA GLN A 41 4.31 -0.04 -5.87
C GLN A 41 3.36 0.19 -4.69
N CYS A 42 3.01 -0.86 -3.96
CA CYS A 42 2.19 -0.79 -2.75
C CYS A 42 2.80 0.16 -1.72
N TRP A 43 4.09 0.00 -1.38
CA TRP A 43 4.77 0.88 -0.44
C TRP A 43 4.93 2.33 -0.93
N VAL A 44 5.17 2.54 -2.22
CA VAL A 44 5.21 3.89 -2.81
C VAL A 44 3.84 4.57 -2.65
N LYS A 45 2.75 3.87 -2.94
CA LYS A 45 1.39 4.39 -2.75
C LYS A 45 1.11 4.65 -1.27
N PHE A 46 1.52 3.77 -0.37
CA PHE A 46 1.40 3.97 1.08
C PHE A 46 2.09 5.27 1.52
N ALA A 47 3.33 5.52 1.06
CA ALA A 47 4.06 6.73 1.40
C ALA A 47 3.43 8.01 0.85
N ILE A 48 2.88 7.94 -0.37
CA ILE A 48 2.14 9.06 -0.98
C ILE A 48 0.86 9.35 -0.19
N CYS A 49 0.08 8.32 0.13
CA CYS A 49 -1.14 8.46 0.94
C CYS A 49 -0.82 9.02 2.33
N SER A 50 0.20 8.47 3.01
CA SER A 50 0.65 8.97 4.31
C SER A 50 1.02 10.45 4.26
N LYS A 51 1.75 10.88 3.23
CA LYS A 51 2.08 12.30 3.04
C LYS A 51 0.82 13.16 2.87
N ALA A 52 -0.19 12.66 2.17
CA ALA A 52 -1.45 13.39 1.94
C ALA A 52 -2.30 13.49 3.22
N VAL A 53 -2.37 12.42 4.02
CA VAL A 53 -3.07 12.40 5.32
C VAL A 53 -2.46 13.41 6.30
N PHE A 54 -1.13 13.54 6.32
CA PHE A 54 -0.40 14.45 7.22
C PHE A 54 -0.11 15.83 6.59
N ALA A 55 -0.83 16.23 5.56
CA ALA A 55 -0.67 17.57 4.99
C ALA A 55 -1.17 18.64 5.98
N GLU A 56 -0.43 19.75 6.12
CA GLU A 56 -0.77 20.85 7.04
C GLU A 56 -2.12 21.51 6.71
N SER A 57 -2.59 21.38 5.48
CA SER A 57 -3.87 21.93 5.02
C SER A 57 -4.55 20.97 4.05
N ILE A 58 -5.79 20.58 4.36
CA ILE A 58 -6.66 19.77 3.50
C ILE A 58 -7.87 20.63 3.13
N PHE A 59 -8.12 20.78 1.82
CA PHE A 59 -9.32 21.43 1.27
C PHE A 59 -10.30 20.35 0.77
N ASP A 60 -11.57 20.67 0.56
CA ASP A 60 -12.60 19.68 0.17
C ASP A 60 -12.22 18.79 -1.03
N ASN A 61 -11.62 19.38 -2.08
CA ASN A 61 -11.11 18.62 -3.23
C ASN A 61 -9.97 17.66 -2.87
N ASN A 62 -9.20 17.94 -1.82
CA ASN A 62 -8.15 17.06 -1.33
C ASN A 62 -8.75 15.85 -0.59
N TYR A 63 -9.91 15.97 0.07
CA TYR A 63 -10.57 14.85 0.73
C TYR A 63 -11.07 13.82 -0.28
N VAL A 64 -11.75 14.23 -1.35
CA VAL A 64 -12.19 13.31 -2.42
C VAL A 64 -10.99 12.59 -3.05
N ARG A 65 -9.90 13.32 -3.30
CA ARG A 65 -8.68 12.74 -3.83
C ARG A 65 -8.01 11.77 -2.84
N LEU A 66 -8.01 12.11 -1.56
CA LEU A 66 -7.47 11.27 -0.50
C LEU A 66 -8.26 9.98 -0.36
N ASP A 67 -9.59 10.06 -0.42
CA ASP A 67 -10.47 8.90 -0.35
C ASP A 67 -10.18 7.89 -1.48
N VAL A 68 -10.12 8.37 -2.73
CA VAL A 68 -9.74 7.54 -3.88
C VAL A 68 -8.34 6.96 -3.72
N MET A 69 -7.39 7.72 -3.16
CA MET A 69 -6.04 7.22 -2.88
C MET A 69 -6.05 6.10 -1.82
N LEU A 70 -6.82 6.27 -0.75
CA LEU A 70 -6.96 5.29 0.34
C LEU A 70 -7.65 4.01 -0.13
N GLN A 71 -8.73 4.09 -0.91
CA GLN A 71 -9.40 2.92 -1.49
C GLN A 71 -8.44 2.11 -2.39
N ASN A 72 -7.69 2.80 -3.27
CA ASN A 72 -6.70 2.14 -4.12
C ASN A 72 -5.56 1.50 -3.30
N LEU A 73 -5.13 2.16 -2.24
CA LEU A 73 -4.12 1.60 -1.33
C LEU A 73 -4.65 0.35 -0.61
N SER A 74 -5.90 0.34 -0.16
CA SER A 74 -6.52 -0.83 0.47
C SER A 74 -6.56 -2.04 -0.47
N ILE A 75 -6.91 -1.82 -1.74
CA ILE A 75 -6.89 -2.88 -2.76
C ILE A 75 -5.48 -3.44 -2.94
N ASP A 76 -4.46 -2.57 -3.00
CA ASP A 76 -3.07 -3.03 -3.15
C ASP A 76 -2.54 -3.74 -1.91
N LEU A 77 -2.91 -3.28 -0.71
CA LEU A 77 -2.55 -3.94 0.55
C LEU A 77 -3.13 -5.34 0.62
N LEU A 78 -4.39 -5.54 0.22
CA LEU A 78 -5.01 -6.87 0.18
C LEU A 78 -4.39 -7.78 -0.89
N LYS A 79 -3.89 -7.22 -2.00
CA LYS A 79 -3.16 -7.99 -3.01
C LYS A 79 -1.80 -8.45 -2.50
N VAL A 80 -1.09 -7.59 -1.76
CA VAL A 80 0.30 -7.86 -1.35
C VAL A 80 0.39 -8.57 -0.01
N PHE A 81 -0.50 -8.27 0.93
CA PHE A 81 -0.46 -8.72 2.32
C PHE A 81 -1.85 -9.20 2.74
N LEU A 82 -2.37 -10.16 1.97
CA LEU A 82 -3.75 -10.62 2.10
C LEU A 82 -4.02 -11.10 3.53
N GLU A 83 -3.21 -12.01 4.07
CA GLU A 83 -3.42 -12.61 5.39
C GLU A 83 -3.33 -11.58 6.52
N GLU A 84 -2.42 -10.61 6.40
CA GLU A 84 -2.20 -9.59 7.42
C GLU A 84 -3.29 -8.52 7.43
N PHE A 85 -3.88 -8.18 6.28
CA PHE A 85 -4.82 -7.06 6.16
C PHE A 85 -6.28 -7.47 6.00
N SER A 86 -6.59 -8.69 5.58
CA SER A 86 -7.98 -9.14 5.36
C SER A 86 -8.82 -9.17 6.64
N ASN A 87 -8.19 -9.35 7.80
CA ASN A 87 -8.86 -9.37 9.11
C ASN A 87 -8.71 -8.07 9.89
N LEU A 88 -8.14 -7.01 9.31
CA LEU A 88 -7.97 -5.73 9.99
C LEU A 88 -9.23 -4.86 9.78
N PRO A 89 -10.08 -4.66 10.82
CA PRO A 89 -11.22 -3.76 10.71
C PRO A 89 -10.79 -2.33 10.36
N ASN A 90 -9.55 -1.96 10.69
CA ASN A 90 -8.99 -0.64 10.38
C ASN A 90 -8.82 -0.39 8.88
N LEU A 91 -8.71 -1.43 8.04
CA LEU A 91 -8.67 -1.24 6.58
C LEU A 91 -10.06 -0.85 6.04
N HIS A 92 -11.12 -1.39 6.63
CA HIS A 92 -12.49 -0.99 6.36
C HIS A 92 -12.73 0.45 6.80
N VAL A 93 -12.26 0.83 8.00
CA VAL A 93 -12.35 2.21 8.50
C VAL A 93 -11.62 3.21 7.61
N LEU A 94 -10.49 2.83 6.98
CA LEU A 94 -9.80 3.68 5.99
C LEU A 94 -10.67 4.04 4.78
N CYS A 95 -11.61 3.17 4.39
CA CYS A 95 -12.57 3.45 3.32
C CYS A 95 -13.73 4.36 3.75
N HIS A 96 -14.03 4.43 5.06
CA HIS A 96 -15.10 5.26 5.62
C HIS A 96 -14.62 6.59 6.21
N LEU A 97 -13.30 6.85 6.17
CA LEU A 97 -12.72 8.10 6.69
C LEU A 97 -13.29 9.34 5.99
N SER A 98 -13.67 9.23 4.71
CA SER A 98 -14.32 10.30 3.95
C SER A 98 -15.80 10.50 4.29
N GLU A 99 -16.49 9.46 4.76
CA GLU A 99 -17.91 9.53 5.12
C GLU A 99 -18.14 10.25 6.45
N HIS A 100 -17.09 10.45 7.25
CA HIS A 100 -17.15 11.03 8.60
C HIS A 100 -16.21 12.23 8.80
N ALA A 101 -15.60 12.75 7.72
CA ALA A 101 -14.75 13.95 7.73
C ALA A 101 -15.56 15.24 7.60
#